data_AF-A0A2D5XBR7-F1
#
_entry.id   AF-A0A2D5XBR7-F1
#
_cell.length_a   1.000
_cell.length_b   1.000
_cell.length_c   1.000
_cell.angle_alpha   90.00
_cell.angle_beta   90.00
_cell.angle_gamma   90.00
#
_symmetry.space_group_name_H-M   'P 1'
#
loop_
_entity.id
_entity.type
_entity.pdbx_description
1 polymer ?
#
loop_
_entity_poly.entity_id
_entity_poly.type
_entity_poly.pdbx_seq_one_letter_code
_entity_poly.pdbx_strand_id
1 'polypeptide(L)'
;MSLQDIRENVAGRGPQSLPITGRNGGVFTCFGDYSVDLLEHVRMSGTPPSRALYDMAALAIIKNPAWAQAKEIAAPILLGKDWIDRPQNPRKIVIREHFDRCAILSDFFSTIEDYELTDIAH
;
A
#
# COMPACT_ATOMS: atom_id res chain seq x y z
N MET A 1 -4.13 6.83 -4.31
CA MET A 1 -3.44 7.86 -3.51
C MET A 1 -2.91 8.92 -4.44
N SER A 2 -3.28 10.18 -4.21
CA SER A 2 -2.80 11.31 -5.00
C SER A 2 -1.45 11.80 -4.48
N LEU A 3 -0.74 12.60 -5.27
CA LEU A 3 0.47 13.27 -4.79
C LEU A 3 0.15 14.29 -3.67
N GLN A 4 -1.02 14.93 -3.75
CA GLN A 4 -1.48 15.86 -2.72
C GLN A 4 -1.69 15.15 -1.38
N ASP A 5 -2.33 13.96 -1.39
CA ASP A 5 -2.57 13.16 -0.19
C ASP A 5 -1.25 12.93 0.59
N ILE A 6 -0.17 12.62 -0.13
CA ILE A 6 1.15 12.35 0.46
C ILE A 6 1.88 13.61 0.90
N ARG A 7 1.82 14.69 0.12
CA ARG A 7 2.41 15.98 0.53
C ARG A 7 1.79 16.50 1.82
N GLU A 8 0.49 16.33 2.01
CA GLU A 8 -0.23 16.82 3.20
C GLU A 8 -0.03 15.94 4.43
N ASN A 9 0.04 14.62 4.25
CA ASN A 9 -0.02 13.67 5.36
C ASN A 9 1.30 12.93 5.65
N VAL A 10 2.31 13.07 4.79
CA VAL A 10 3.58 12.31 4.91
C VAL A 10 4.82 13.20 4.84
N ALA A 11 4.80 14.32 4.12
CA ALA A 11 5.95 15.23 4.09
C ALA A 11 6.39 15.65 5.50
N GLY A 12 7.68 15.58 5.78
CA GLY A 12 8.28 15.87 7.08
C GLY A 12 7.99 14.86 8.20
N ARG A 13 7.25 13.77 7.94
CA ARG A 13 6.82 12.79 8.96
C ARG A 13 7.51 11.44 8.80
N GLY A 14 7.38 10.60 9.84
CA GLY A 14 7.95 9.27 9.89
C GLY A 14 9.39 9.22 10.42
N PRO A 15 10.02 8.03 10.35
CA PRO A 15 11.34 7.80 10.89
C PRO A 15 12.42 8.74 10.35
N GLN A 16 13.28 9.21 11.25
CA GLN A 16 14.49 9.94 10.91
C GLN A 16 15.66 8.98 10.68
N SER A 17 16.63 9.41 9.88
CA SER A 17 17.82 8.65 9.55
C SER A 17 19.02 9.57 9.36
N LEU A 18 20.22 8.98 9.33
CA LEU A 18 21.39 9.66 8.77
C LEU A 18 21.11 10.05 7.31
N PRO A 19 21.77 11.09 6.77
CA PRO A 19 21.56 11.52 5.40
C PRO A 19 21.73 10.37 4.39
N ILE A 20 20.70 10.13 3.57
CA ILE A 20 20.69 9.13 2.50
C ILE A 20 20.49 9.85 1.16
N THR A 21 21.26 9.45 0.14
CA THR A 21 21.05 9.94 -1.22
C THR A 21 19.83 9.25 -1.84
N GLY A 22 18.88 10.04 -2.32
CA GLY A 22 17.66 9.53 -2.92
C GLY A 22 17.87 8.89 -4.29
N ARG A 23 16.91 8.06 -4.70
CA ARG A 23 16.92 7.37 -6.02
C ARG A 23 16.97 8.35 -7.19
N ASN A 24 16.37 9.52 -7.04
CA ASN A 24 16.30 10.57 -8.06
C ASN A 24 17.32 11.69 -7.80
N GLY A 25 18.33 11.44 -6.93
CA GLY A 25 19.21 12.48 -6.39
C GLY A 25 18.68 13.03 -5.07
N GLY A 26 19.21 14.18 -4.65
CA GLY A 26 18.88 14.78 -3.36
C GLY A 26 19.48 14.05 -2.16
N VAL A 27 19.35 14.66 -0.98
CA VAL A 27 19.77 14.10 0.30
C VAL A 27 18.63 14.23 1.28
N PHE A 28 18.22 13.11 1.87
CA PHE A 28 17.06 13.03 2.76
C PHE A 28 17.47 12.49 4.12
N THR A 29 16.87 13.03 5.18
CA THR A 29 17.04 12.55 6.56
C THR A 29 15.73 12.02 7.14
N CYS A 30 14.62 12.15 6.41
CA CYS A 30 13.27 11.83 6.85
C CYS A 30 12.59 10.89 5.86
N PHE A 31 11.99 9.79 6.35
CA PHE A 31 11.28 8.82 5.52
C PHE A 31 10.19 9.46 4.68
N GLY A 32 9.42 10.38 5.26
CA GLY A 32 8.31 11.02 4.59
C GLY A 32 8.73 11.87 3.40
N ASP A 33 9.79 12.68 3.58
CA ASP A 33 10.31 13.53 2.50
C ASP A 33 10.86 12.70 1.34
N TYR A 34 11.57 11.61 1.65
CA TYR A 34 12.05 10.71 0.59
C TYR A 34 10.89 9.99 -0.11
N SER A 35 9.83 9.63 0.62
CA SER A 35 8.63 9.02 0.04
C SER A 35 7.88 9.98 -0.90
N VAL A 36 7.84 11.28 -0.58
CA VAL A 36 7.31 12.33 -1.47
C VAL A 36 8.13 12.38 -2.76
N ASP A 37 9.46 12.47 -2.68
CA ASP A 37 10.34 12.50 -3.86
C ASP A 37 10.13 11.26 -4.77
N LEU A 38 10.05 10.07 -4.17
CA LEU A 38 9.80 8.84 -4.93
C LEU A 38 8.47 8.88 -5.68
N LEU A 39 7.43 9.45 -5.07
CA LEU A 39 6.10 9.50 -5.65
C LEU A 39 5.97 10.59 -6.73
N GLU A 40 6.67 11.71 -6.58
CA GLU A 40 6.74 12.78 -7.59
C GLU A 40 7.34 12.30 -8.91
N HIS A 41 8.25 11.33 -8.85
CA HIS A 41 8.95 10.80 -10.02
C HIS A 41 8.34 9.48 -10.56
N VAL A 42 7.22 9.01 -10.01
CA VAL A 42 6.55 7.80 -10.50
C VAL A 42 5.42 8.12 -11.48
N ARG A 43 5.19 7.22 -12.44
CA ARG A 43 4.05 7.32 -13.35
C ARG A 43 2.73 7.15 -12.58
N MET A 44 1.93 8.22 -12.56
CA MET A 44 0.55 8.21 -12.08
C MET A 44 -0.42 7.76 -13.17
N SER A 45 -1.61 7.31 -12.78
CA SER A 45 -2.67 6.87 -13.70
C SER A 45 -4.05 7.39 -13.28
N GLY A 46 -5.00 7.40 -14.21
CA GLY A 46 -6.37 7.87 -13.95
C GLY A 46 -6.54 9.39 -13.95
N THR A 47 -7.77 9.84 -13.71
CA THR A 47 -8.18 11.25 -13.63
C THR A 47 -9.06 11.46 -12.38
N PRO A 48 -8.62 12.20 -11.34
CA PRO A 48 -7.30 12.83 -11.22
C PRO A 48 -6.15 11.81 -11.11
N PRO A 49 -4.90 12.18 -11.49
CA PRO A 49 -3.76 11.28 -11.43
C PRO A 49 -3.54 10.72 -10.02
N SER A 50 -3.42 9.40 -9.92
CA SER A 50 -3.19 8.71 -8.65
C SER A 50 -2.38 7.41 -8.84
N ARG A 51 -1.90 6.89 -7.72
CA ARG A 51 -1.23 5.59 -7.64
C ARG A 51 -2.10 4.58 -6.89
N ALA A 52 -2.15 3.36 -7.42
CA ALA A 52 -2.74 2.20 -6.75
C ALA A 52 -1.81 1.68 -5.65
N LEU A 53 -2.38 1.34 -4.50
CA LEU A 53 -1.68 0.94 -3.28
C LEU A 53 -1.83 -0.56 -3.03
N TYR A 54 -1.35 -1.40 -3.94
CA TYR A 54 -1.64 -2.84 -3.92
C TYR A 54 -1.14 -3.54 -2.65
N ASP A 55 0.15 -3.42 -2.34
CA ASP A 55 0.75 -4.11 -1.19
C ASP A 55 0.22 -3.56 0.15
N MET A 56 0.03 -2.23 0.21
CA MET A 56 -0.59 -1.57 1.36
C MET A 56 -2.02 -2.04 1.59
N ALA A 57 -2.84 -2.15 0.54
CA ALA A 57 -4.19 -2.67 0.67
C ALA A 57 -4.17 -4.12 1.18
N ALA A 58 -3.26 -4.96 0.69
CA ALA A 58 -3.12 -6.34 1.17
C ALA A 58 -2.78 -6.39 2.67
N LEU A 59 -1.78 -5.61 3.12
CA LEU A 59 -1.40 -5.54 4.54
C LEU A 59 -2.54 -5.00 5.41
N ALA A 60 -3.24 -3.97 4.95
CA ALA A 60 -4.34 -3.36 5.68
C ALA A 60 -5.48 -4.37 5.92
N ILE A 61 -5.78 -5.26 4.96
CA ILE A 61 -6.77 -6.32 5.16
C ILE A 61 -6.30 -7.42 6.11
N ILE A 62 -4.98 -7.67 6.20
CA ILE A 62 -4.44 -8.57 7.23
C ILE A 62 -4.62 -7.94 8.61
N LYS A 63 -4.31 -6.64 8.76
CA LYS A 63 -4.50 -5.87 10.01
C LYS A 63 -5.98 -5.84 10.43
N ASN A 64 -6.87 -5.53 9.49
CA ASN A 64 -8.30 -5.46 9.73
C ASN A 64 -9.12 -5.97 8.52
N PRO A 65 -9.60 -7.21 8.57
CA PRO A 65 -10.39 -7.80 7.50
C PRO A 65 -11.72 -7.11 7.19
N ALA A 66 -12.22 -6.25 8.08
CA ALA A 66 -13.50 -5.55 7.89
C ALA A 66 -13.40 -4.40 6.88
N TRP A 67 -12.19 -3.95 6.52
CA TRP A 67 -11.97 -2.90 5.51
C TRP A 67 -12.10 -3.39 4.06
N ALA A 68 -12.59 -4.61 3.84
CA ALA A 68 -12.99 -5.10 2.53
C ALA A 68 -14.05 -6.18 2.66
N GLN A 69 -14.91 -6.29 1.65
CA GLN A 69 -15.84 -7.40 1.52
C GLN A 69 -15.06 -8.67 1.13
N ALA A 70 -15.51 -9.81 1.67
CA ALA A 70 -14.95 -11.12 1.38
C ALA A 70 -15.91 -11.89 0.47
N LYS A 71 -15.40 -12.35 -0.66
CA LYS A 71 -16.12 -13.24 -1.56
C LYS A 71 -15.34 -14.54 -1.71
N GLU A 72 -15.91 -15.62 -1.22
CA GLU A 72 -15.30 -16.93 -1.35
C GLU A 72 -15.63 -17.56 -2.71
N ILE A 73 -14.61 -18.06 -3.40
CA ILE A 73 -14.75 -18.79 -4.67
C ILE A 73 -13.95 -20.09 -4.64
N ALA A 74 -14.33 -21.03 -5.51
CA ALA A 74 -13.49 -22.21 -5.75
C ALA A 74 -12.16 -21.78 -6.38
N ALA A 75 -11.04 -22.31 -5.88
CA ALA A 75 -9.72 -21.84 -6.30
C ALA A 75 -9.51 -22.12 -7.81
N PRO A 76 -9.31 -21.08 -8.64
CA PRO A 76 -9.07 -21.26 -10.06
C PRO A 76 -7.67 -21.83 -10.30
N ILE A 77 -7.37 -22.16 -11.55
CA ILE A 77 -6.02 -22.53 -12.00
C ILE A 77 -5.57 -21.57 -13.08
N LEU A 78 -4.31 -21.15 -13.03
CA LEU A 78 -3.68 -20.42 -14.12
C LEU A 78 -3.13 -21.42 -15.14
N LEU A 79 -3.68 -21.41 -16.36
CA LEU A 79 -3.17 -22.20 -17.48
C LEU A 79 -2.70 -21.25 -18.58
N GLY A 80 -1.40 -21.22 -18.83
CA GLY A 80 -0.80 -20.22 -19.73
C GLY A 80 -0.97 -18.81 -19.16
N LYS A 81 -1.78 -17.98 -19.80
CA LYS A 81 -2.07 -16.59 -19.38
C LYS A 81 -3.49 -16.41 -18.83
N ASP A 82 -4.29 -17.47 -18.83
CA ASP A 82 -5.71 -17.40 -18.52
C ASP A 82 -6.02 -18.07 -17.18
N TRP A 83 -6.86 -17.41 -16.39
CA TRP A 83 -7.46 -17.98 -15.19
C TRP A 83 -8.67 -18.81 -15.59
N ILE A 84 -8.65 -20.10 -15.26
CA ILE A 84 -9.72 -21.04 -15.57
C ILE A 84 -10.48 -21.39 -14.29
N ASP A 85 -11.79 -21.18 -14.32
CA ASP A 85 -12.69 -21.50 -13.21
C ASP A 85 -12.73 -23.01 -12.95
N ARG A 86 -12.77 -23.35 -11.66
CA ARG A 86 -12.88 -24.74 -11.19
C ARG A 86 -14.00 -24.86 -10.17
N PRO A 87 -15.28 -24.77 -10.57
CA PRO A 87 -16.40 -24.66 -9.64
C PRO A 87 -16.48 -25.81 -8.61
N GLN A 88 -16.04 -27.01 -9.00
CA GLN A 88 -16.02 -28.21 -8.15
C GLN A 88 -14.72 -28.40 -7.33
N ASN A 89 -13.81 -27.42 -7.33
CA ASN A 89 -12.60 -27.51 -6.52
C ASN A 89 -12.94 -27.38 -5.03
N PRO A 90 -12.59 -28.36 -4.17
CA PRO A 90 -12.84 -28.27 -2.74
C PRO A 90 -11.99 -27.19 -2.07
N ARG A 91 -10.80 -26.87 -2.62
CA ARG A 91 -9.99 -25.75 -2.14
C ARG A 91 -10.67 -24.44 -2.52
N LYS A 92 -10.87 -23.57 -1.53
CA LYS A 92 -11.44 -22.23 -1.69
C LYS A 92 -10.36 -21.16 -1.55
N ILE A 93 -10.62 -20.00 -2.16
CA ILE A 93 -9.88 -18.75 -1.92
C ILE A 93 -10.86 -17.64 -1.60
N VAL A 94 -10.39 -16.63 -0.88
CA VAL A 94 -11.16 -15.41 -0.59
C VAL A 94 -10.65 -14.30 -1.50
N ILE A 95 -11.56 -13.77 -2.31
CA ILE A 95 -11.35 -12.52 -3.03
C ILE A 95 -11.77 -11.37 -2.12
N ARG A 96 -10.89 -10.38 -1.99
CA ARG A 96 -11.17 -9.14 -1.24
C ARG A 96 -11.56 -8.06 -2.23
N GLU A 97 -12.75 -7.51 -2.06
CA GLU A 97 -13.35 -6.51 -2.94
C GLU A 97 -14.01 -5.39 -2.14
N HIS A 98 -14.37 -4.29 -2.80
CA HIS A 98 -15.01 -3.13 -2.15
C HIS A 98 -14.23 -2.60 -0.92
N PHE A 99 -12.95 -2.30 -1.12
CA PHE A 99 -12.07 -1.79 -0.08
C PHE A 99 -12.55 -0.45 0.48
N ASP A 100 -12.55 -0.31 1.82
CA ASP A 100 -12.75 0.95 2.52
C ASP A 100 -11.48 1.80 2.40
N ARG A 101 -11.41 2.58 1.32
CA ARG A 101 -10.28 3.47 1.05
C ARG A 101 -10.03 4.44 2.22
N CYS A 102 -11.07 4.98 2.83
CA CYS A 102 -10.93 6.01 3.86
C CYS A 102 -10.30 5.44 5.12
N ALA A 103 -10.79 4.29 5.59
CA ALA A 103 -10.23 3.63 6.77
C ALA A 103 -8.77 3.20 6.54
N ILE A 104 -8.46 2.62 5.37
CA ILE A 104 -7.10 2.17 5.04
C ILE A 104 -6.11 3.36 4.97
N LEU A 105 -6.49 4.46 4.31
CA LEU A 105 -5.62 5.64 4.24
C LEU A 105 -5.46 6.32 5.59
N SER A 106 -6.53 6.37 6.39
CA SER A 106 -6.47 6.91 7.76
C SER A 106 -5.49 6.12 8.62
N ASP A 107 -5.57 4.79 8.61
CA ASP A 107 -4.63 3.91 9.32
C ASP A 107 -3.19 4.06 8.83
N PHE A 108 -2.99 4.19 7.52
CA PHE A 108 -1.66 4.43 6.96
C PHE A 108 -1.07 5.75 7.45
N PHE A 109 -1.80 6.86 7.34
CA PHE A 109 -1.29 8.16 7.74
C PHE A 109 -1.08 8.26 9.25
N SER A 110 -1.97 7.68 10.07
CA SER A 110 -1.74 7.62 11.52
C SER A 110 -0.51 6.78 11.87
N THR A 111 -0.23 5.70 11.14
CA THR A 111 0.98 4.89 11.35
C THR A 111 2.27 5.66 11.01
N ILE A 112 2.23 6.55 10.01
CA ILE A 112 3.39 7.40 9.67
C ILE A 112 3.61 8.50 10.71
N GLU A 113 2.54 9.04 11.27
CA GLU A 113 2.59 10.04 12.35
C GLU A 113 3.12 9.40 13.64
N ASP A 114 2.50 8.30 14.06
CA ASP A 114 2.75 7.61 15.32
C ASP A 114 3.48 6.28 15.08
N TYR A 115 4.61 6.35 14.36
CA TYR A 115 5.39 5.15 14.06
C TYR A 115 6.10 4.61 15.30
N GLU A 116 6.20 3.29 15.40
CA GLU A 116 7.02 2.61 16.39
C GLU A 116 8.30 2.06 15.74
N LEU A 117 9.45 2.42 16.30
CA LEU A 117 10.71 1.78 15.92
C LEU A 117 10.82 0.43 16.63
N THR A 118 10.86 -0.65 15.86
CA THR A 118 11.16 -1.97 16.42
C THR A 118 12.66 -2.08 16.66
N ASP A 119 13.05 -2.72 17.75
CA ASP A 119 14.45 -3.09 17.96
C ASP A 119 14.98 -3.87 16.75
N ILE A 120 16.20 -3.57 16.34
CA ILE A 120 16.89 -4.34 15.31
C ILE A 120 17.11 -5.72 15.92
N ALA A 121 16.44 -6.74 15.41
CA ALA A 121 16.72 -8.12 15.77
C ALA A 121 18.21 -8.40 15.46
N HIS A 122 19.01 -8.53 16.53
CA HIS A 122 20.42 -8.90 16.47
C HIS A 122 20.59 -10.40 16.17
#